data_AF-A0A8T4NZJ3-F1
#
_entry.id   AF-A0A8T4NZJ3-F1
#
_cell.length_a   1.000
_cell.length_b   1.000
_cell.length_c   1.000
_cell.angle_alpha   90.00
_cell.angle_beta   90.00
_cell.angle_gamma   90.00
#
_symmetry.space_group_name_H-M   'P 1'
#
loop_
_entity.id
_entity.type
_entity.pdbx_description
1 polymer ?
#
loop_
_entity_poly.entity_id
_entity_poly.type
_entity_poly.pdbx_seq_one_letter_code
_entity_poly.pdbx_strand_id
1 'polypeptide(L)'
;MRLKVKDVKLSTGGPYVAILNTEDAEKLDLNPLDRVRLTTDGRELVVFLDISKKGIKPGQIGLFEEVLKALKLKNNNLINVYHQKKPESIYLIRKKLSGDKLNGKEIEEIVKDVVVNKLSAVDLTYFVSACYTRELDDNEVLALINAMVRYGGSLGIKQKMILDKHCIGGVANNRTTML
;
A
#
# COMPACT_ATOMS: atom_id res chain seq x y z
N MET A 1 16.23 5.59 -13.67
CA MET A 1 16.76 6.96 -13.89
C MET A 1 17.20 7.56 -12.56
N ARG A 2 18.27 8.36 -12.54
CA ARG A 2 18.70 9.08 -11.33
C ARG A 2 18.14 10.50 -11.36
N LEU A 3 17.39 10.89 -10.34
CA LEU A 3 16.71 12.19 -10.24
C LEU A 3 17.11 12.93 -8.98
N LYS A 4 16.97 14.26 -9.01
CA LYS A 4 17.21 15.12 -7.85
C LYS A 4 15.90 15.31 -7.07
N VAL A 5 15.93 15.04 -5.77
CA VAL A 5 14.78 15.22 -4.88
C VAL A 5 14.42 16.70 -4.78
N LYS A 6 13.14 17.00 -4.98
CA LYS A 6 12.51 18.27 -4.67
C LYS A 6 11.46 18.05 -3.58
N ASP A 7 11.64 18.72 -2.45
CA ASP A 7 10.65 18.74 -1.38
C ASP A 7 9.42 19.55 -1.80
N VAL A 8 8.26 18.90 -1.83
CA VAL A 8 6.97 19.50 -2.21
C VAL A 8 6.39 20.33 -1.06
N LYS A 9 6.81 20.09 0.19
CA LYS A 9 6.28 20.71 1.43
C LYS A 9 4.78 20.48 1.63
N LEU A 10 4.31 19.29 1.23
CA LEU A 10 2.94 18.85 1.41
C LEU A 10 2.93 17.41 1.94
N SER A 11 1.88 17.07 2.67
CA SER A 11 1.53 15.70 3.06
C SER A 11 0.38 15.18 2.19
N THR A 12 0.32 13.88 2.05
CA THR A 12 -0.77 13.16 1.35
C THR A 12 -1.78 12.57 2.34
N GLY A 13 -1.45 12.52 3.63
CA GLY A 13 -2.29 11.92 4.65
C GLY A 13 -2.11 10.40 4.79
N GLY A 14 -1.05 9.84 4.20
CA GLY A 14 -0.70 8.42 4.37
C GLY A 14 -0.07 7.78 3.13
N PRO A 15 -0.67 7.89 1.92
CA PRO A 15 -0.14 7.25 0.73
C PRO A 15 1.27 7.71 0.35
N TYR A 16 2.09 6.80 -0.15
CA TYR A 16 3.39 7.20 -0.70
C TYR A 16 3.24 7.64 -2.14
N VAL A 17 3.32 8.95 -2.37
CA VAL A 17 3.18 9.57 -3.70
C VAL A 17 4.47 10.30 -4.06
N ALA A 18 4.82 10.29 -5.34
CA ALA A 18 5.87 11.11 -5.92
C ALA A 18 5.39 11.79 -7.20
N ILE A 19 5.93 12.96 -7.51
CA ILE A 19 5.58 13.74 -8.69
C ILE A 19 6.73 13.72 -9.68
N LEU A 20 6.49 13.25 -10.91
CA LEU A 20 7.42 13.41 -12.02
C LEU A 20 7.02 14.58 -12.91
N ASN A 21 8.04 15.20 -13.52
CA ASN A 21 7.81 16.10 -14.64
C ASN A 21 7.30 15.27 -15.85
N THR A 22 6.38 15.84 -16.63
CA THR A 22 5.82 15.19 -17.82
C THR A 22 6.90 14.70 -18.80
N GLU A 23 7.97 15.47 -19.04
CA GLU A 23 9.06 15.06 -19.94
C GLU A 23 9.84 13.84 -19.43
N ASP A 24 10.05 13.75 -18.12
CA ASP A 24 10.77 12.61 -17.53
C ASP A 24 9.87 11.37 -17.47
N ALA A 25 8.57 11.56 -17.23
CA ALA A 25 7.60 10.47 -17.25
C ALA A 25 7.46 9.87 -18.66
N GLU A 26 7.34 10.70 -19.71
CA GLU A 26 7.30 10.26 -21.10
C GLU A 26 8.56 9.48 -21.50
N LYS A 27 9.76 9.97 -21.12
CA LYS A 27 11.04 9.26 -21.37
C LYS A 27 11.11 7.88 -20.70
N LEU A 28 10.37 7.69 -19.61
CA LEU A 28 10.35 6.46 -18.84
C LEU A 28 9.13 5.58 -19.14
N ASP A 29 8.26 6.00 -20.05
CA ASP A 29 6.97 5.36 -20.34
C ASP A 29 6.12 5.17 -19.07
N LEU A 30 6.08 6.21 -18.23
CA LEU A 30 5.35 6.24 -16.97
C LEU A 30 4.11 7.13 -17.08
N ASN A 31 2.99 6.63 -16.55
CA ASN A 31 1.69 7.29 -16.55
C ASN A 31 1.29 7.70 -15.12
N PRO A 32 0.29 8.58 -14.96
CA PRO A 32 -0.29 8.84 -13.64
C PRO A 32 -0.80 7.53 -13.03
N LEU A 33 -0.67 7.41 -11.71
CA LEU A 33 -0.99 6.22 -10.90
C LEU A 33 -0.08 5.01 -11.13
N ASP A 34 0.91 5.09 -12.02
CA ASP A 34 1.92 4.05 -12.10
C ASP A 34 2.73 3.97 -10.83
N ARG A 35 3.30 2.78 -10.60
CA ARG A 35 4.17 2.51 -9.46
C ARG A 35 5.61 2.63 -9.89
N VAL A 36 6.39 3.29 -9.06
CA VAL A 36 7.85 3.25 -9.17
C VAL A 36 8.48 2.85 -7.86
N ARG A 37 9.59 2.13 -7.97
CA ARG A 37 10.45 1.85 -6.85
C ARG A 37 11.52 2.91 -6.80
N LEU A 38 11.52 3.63 -5.68
CA LEU A 38 12.53 4.60 -5.33
C LEU A 38 13.60 3.91 -4.49
N THR A 39 14.87 4.06 -4.86
CA THR A 39 15.98 3.52 -4.06
C THR A 39 17.04 4.58 -3.75
N THR A 40 17.58 4.46 -2.54
CA THR A 40 18.71 5.22 -2.02
C THR A 40 19.75 4.25 -1.46
N ASP A 41 20.84 4.76 -0.89
CA ASP A 41 21.87 3.91 -0.28
C ASP A 41 21.29 3.18 0.95
N GLY A 42 20.90 1.91 0.74
CA GLY A 42 20.41 1.00 1.77
C GLY A 42 18.90 1.05 2.04
N ARG A 43 18.10 1.80 1.26
CA ARG A 43 16.63 1.81 1.41
C ARG A 43 15.90 1.83 0.08
N GLU A 44 14.72 1.25 0.10
CA GLU A 44 13.80 1.28 -1.02
C GLU A 44 12.37 1.55 -0.55
N LEU A 45 11.58 2.14 -1.43
CA LEU A 45 10.16 2.39 -1.20
C LEU A 45 9.43 2.35 -2.54
N VAL A 46 8.28 1.67 -2.57
CA VAL A 46 7.36 1.75 -3.72
C VAL A 46 6.42 2.93 -3.50
N VAL A 47 6.25 3.76 -4.53
CA VAL A 47 5.39 4.94 -4.49
C VAL A 47 4.51 4.99 -5.74
N PHE A 48 3.36 5.65 -5.64
CA PHE A 48 2.51 6.01 -6.75
C PHE A 48 2.96 7.32 -7.39
N LEU A 49 2.80 7.42 -8.71
CA LEU A 49 3.18 8.61 -9.45
C LEU A 49 1.99 9.52 -9.72
N ASP A 50 2.20 10.80 -9.42
CA ASP A 50 1.51 11.88 -10.10
C ASP A 50 2.44 12.50 -11.14
N ILE A 51 1.85 13.07 -12.18
CA ILE A 51 2.59 13.76 -13.25
C ILE A 51 2.19 15.22 -13.26
N SER A 52 3.18 16.10 -13.28
CA SER A 52 2.94 17.55 -13.35
C SER A 52 3.82 18.22 -14.39
N LYS A 53 3.23 19.15 -15.14
CA LYS A 53 3.94 20.06 -16.05
C LYS A 53 4.58 21.26 -15.32
N LYS A 54 4.11 21.57 -14.10
CA LYS A 54 4.53 22.73 -13.31
C LYS A 54 5.01 22.31 -11.93
N GLY A 55 5.83 23.14 -11.30
CA GLY A 55 6.30 22.89 -9.94
C GLY A 55 7.49 21.92 -9.84
N ILE A 56 7.62 20.91 -10.70
CA ILE A 56 8.79 20.01 -10.75
C ILE A 56 9.52 20.22 -12.09
N LYS A 57 10.82 20.50 -12.05
CA LYS A 57 11.63 20.66 -13.27
C LYS A 57 12.07 19.30 -13.81
N PRO A 58 12.35 19.17 -15.13
CA PRO A 58 13.01 17.98 -15.66
C PRO A 58 14.31 17.65 -14.91
N GLY A 59 14.58 16.37 -14.69
CA GLY A 59 15.66 15.86 -13.84
C GLY A 59 15.37 15.92 -12.33
N GLN A 60 14.15 16.31 -11.92
CA GLN A 60 13.73 16.32 -10.52
C GLN A 60 12.55 15.38 -10.27
N ILE A 61 12.46 14.90 -9.03
CA ILE A 61 11.29 14.19 -8.52
C ILE A 61 10.74 14.91 -7.29
N GLY A 62 9.48 15.29 -7.35
CA GLY A 62 8.75 15.85 -6.21
C GLY A 62 8.42 14.76 -5.21
N LEU A 63 8.85 14.89 -3.97
CA LEU A 63 8.50 13.94 -2.91
C LEU A 63 7.68 14.66 -1.82
N PHE A 64 6.61 14.01 -1.39
CA PHE A 64 5.80 14.43 -0.25
C PHE A 64 6.47 14.02 1.07
N GLU A 65 6.01 14.59 2.19
CA GLU A 65 6.61 14.40 3.50
C GLU A 65 6.72 12.92 3.92
N GLU A 66 5.71 12.10 3.62
CA GLU A 66 5.67 10.69 3.97
C GLU A 66 6.82 9.91 3.31
N VAL A 67 7.09 10.18 2.04
CA VAL A 67 8.17 9.54 1.28
C VAL A 67 9.54 10.02 1.75
N LEU A 68 9.68 11.33 2.01
CA LEU A 68 10.91 11.90 2.54
C LEU A 68 11.26 11.31 3.91
N LYS A 69 10.28 11.16 4.81
CA LYS A 69 10.46 10.56 6.14
C LYS A 69 10.84 9.08 6.03
N ALA A 70 10.13 8.29 5.23
CA ALA A 70 10.39 6.85 5.04
C ALA A 70 11.82 6.59 4.51
N LEU A 71 12.24 7.35 3.50
CA LEU A 71 13.57 7.21 2.91
C LEU A 71 14.66 8.01 3.65
N LYS A 72 14.32 8.80 4.67
CA LYS A 72 15.16 9.82 5.33
C LYS A 72 15.94 10.68 4.34
N LEU A 73 15.22 11.23 3.36
CA LEU A 73 15.75 12.12 2.33
C LEU A 73 15.52 13.58 2.69
N LYS A 74 16.36 14.44 2.11
CA LYS A 74 16.26 15.90 2.14
C LYS A 74 16.23 16.45 0.71
N ASN A 75 15.79 17.69 0.59
CA ASN A 75 15.85 18.42 -0.68
C ASN A 75 17.26 18.34 -1.29
N ASN A 76 17.34 18.24 -2.61
CA ASN A 76 18.56 18.07 -3.40
C ASN A 76 19.32 16.74 -3.27
N ASN A 77 18.87 15.77 -2.46
CA ASN A 77 19.44 14.42 -2.52
C ASN A 77 19.20 13.77 -3.89
N LEU A 78 20.02 12.77 -4.22
CA LEU A 78 19.86 11.98 -5.44
C LEU A 78 19.15 10.68 -5.10
N ILE A 79 18.25 10.27 -6.00
CA ILE A 79 17.46 9.06 -5.85
C ILE A 79 17.36 8.33 -7.17
N ASN A 80 17.34 6.99 -7.13
CA ASN A 80 17.13 6.18 -8.30
C ASN A 80 15.66 5.79 -8.40
N VAL A 81 15.09 5.96 -9.58
CA VAL A 81 13.72 5.60 -9.92
C VAL A 81 13.75 4.41 -10.88
N TYR A 82 13.04 3.36 -10.52
CA TYR A 82 12.85 2.17 -11.34
C TYR A 82 11.37 1.93 -11.55
N HIS A 83 11.01 1.50 -12.76
CA HIS A 83 9.66 1.04 -13.04
C HIS A 83 9.34 -0.16 -12.13
N GLN A 84 8.20 -0.12 -11.44
CA GLN A 84 7.75 -1.23 -10.61
C GLN A 84 6.65 -2.00 -11.33
N LYS A 85 6.87 -3.30 -11.55
CA LYS A 85 5.83 -4.16 -12.12
C LYS A 85 4.62 -4.21 -11.18
N LYS A 86 3.43 -4.33 -11.77
CA LYS A 86 2.19 -4.57 -11.01
C LYS A 86 2.37 -5.84 -10.17
N PRO A 87 2.04 -5.80 -8.87
CA PRO A 87 2.17 -6.98 -8.02
C PRO A 87 1.19 -8.07 -8.43
N GLU A 88 1.57 -9.32 -8.16
CA GLU A 88 0.76 -10.51 -8.48
C GLU A 88 -0.61 -10.48 -7.77
N SER A 89 -0.65 -9.90 -6.57
CA SER A 89 -1.88 -9.68 -5.81
C SER A 89 -2.99 -8.97 -6.59
N ILE A 90 -2.67 -8.13 -7.58
CA ILE A 90 -3.71 -7.52 -8.46
C ILE A 90 -4.40 -8.56 -9.33
N TYR A 91 -3.66 -9.54 -9.85
CA TYR A 91 -4.25 -10.63 -10.61
C TYR A 91 -5.13 -11.50 -9.71
N LEU A 92 -4.70 -11.75 -8.47
CA LEU A 92 -5.47 -12.51 -7.48
C LEU A 92 -6.75 -11.77 -7.06
N ILE A 93 -6.71 -10.45 -6.91
CA ILE A 93 -7.91 -9.63 -6.65
C ILE A 93 -8.89 -9.75 -7.83
N ARG A 94 -8.40 -9.72 -9.07
CA ARG A 94 -9.24 -9.93 -10.27
C ARG A 94 -9.83 -11.32 -10.34
N LYS A 95 -9.05 -12.35 -9.97
CA LYS A 95 -9.52 -13.73 -9.83
C LYS A 95 -10.71 -13.78 -8.86
N LYS A 96 -10.57 -13.19 -7.67
CA LYS A 96 -11.68 -13.13 -6.70
C LYS A 96 -12.88 -12.33 -7.21
N LEU A 97 -12.69 -11.18 -7.84
CA LEU A 97 -13.77 -10.39 -8.47
C LEU A 97 -14.56 -11.20 -9.51
N SER A 98 -13.86 -12.07 -10.25
CA SER A 98 -14.47 -12.95 -11.26
C SER A 98 -15.30 -14.08 -10.67
N GLY A 99 -15.25 -14.27 -9.33
CA GLY A 99 -16.00 -15.29 -8.60
C GLY A 99 -15.19 -16.54 -8.27
N ASP A 100 -13.92 -16.60 -8.66
CA ASP A 100 -13.06 -17.73 -8.34
C ASP A 100 -12.61 -17.72 -6.88
N LYS A 101 -12.41 -18.92 -6.32
CA LYS A 101 -11.87 -19.09 -4.97
C LYS A 101 -10.38 -18.79 -4.92
N LEU A 102 -9.95 -18.15 -3.84
CA LEU A 102 -8.55 -17.98 -3.52
C LEU A 102 -8.07 -19.11 -2.60
N ASN A 103 -6.89 -19.65 -2.89
CA ASN A 103 -6.24 -20.57 -1.95
C ASN A 103 -5.45 -19.79 -0.88
N GLY A 104 -5.01 -20.49 0.16
CA GLY A 104 -4.33 -19.84 1.29
C GLY A 104 -3.07 -19.06 0.92
N LYS A 105 -2.28 -19.53 -0.05
CA LYS A 105 -1.06 -18.81 -0.51
C LYS A 105 -1.41 -17.54 -1.29
N GLU A 106 -2.49 -17.58 -2.05
CA GLU A 106 -2.98 -16.42 -2.81
C GLU A 106 -3.46 -15.32 -1.85
N ILE A 107 -4.22 -15.70 -0.82
CA ILE A 107 -4.65 -14.76 0.23
C ILE A 107 -3.44 -14.22 1.01
N GLU A 108 -2.47 -15.09 1.32
CA GLU A 108 -1.23 -14.69 1.98
C GLU A 108 -0.46 -13.62 1.18
N GLU A 109 -0.34 -13.79 -0.14
CA GLU A 109 0.34 -12.81 -1.00
C GLU A 109 -0.43 -11.48 -1.09
N ILE A 110 -1.78 -11.51 -1.15
CA ILE A 110 -2.59 -10.29 -1.07
C ILE A 110 -2.29 -9.55 0.24
N VAL A 111 -2.44 -10.21 1.39
CA VAL A 111 -2.26 -9.58 2.71
C VAL A 111 -0.84 -9.03 2.89
N LYS A 112 0.18 -9.79 2.47
CA LYS A 112 1.56 -9.33 2.49
C LYS A 112 1.73 -8.04 1.69
N ASP A 113 1.18 -7.99 0.47
CA ASP A 113 1.27 -6.80 -0.39
C ASP A 113 0.44 -5.62 0.14
N VAL A 114 -0.61 -5.85 0.93
CA VAL A 114 -1.28 -4.79 1.73
C VAL A 114 -0.29 -4.22 2.74
N VAL A 115 0.33 -5.09 3.56
CA VAL A 115 1.20 -4.68 4.68
C VAL A 115 2.45 -3.93 4.20
N VAL A 116 3.04 -4.34 3.07
CA VAL A 116 4.20 -3.64 2.49
C VAL A 116 3.81 -2.48 1.56
N ASN A 117 2.55 -2.03 1.62
CA ASN A 117 2.02 -0.88 0.89
C ASN A 117 2.22 -0.93 -0.64
N LYS A 118 2.10 -2.13 -1.23
CA LYS A 118 2.16 -2.31 -2.68
C LYS A 118 0.80 -2.15 -3.35
N LEU A 119 -0.30 -2.38 -2.63
CA LEU A 119 -1.66 -2.23 -3.15
C LEU A 119 -2.17 -0.80 -2.95
N SER A 120 -2.72 -0.20 -4.00
CA SER A 120 -3.30 1.14 -3.95
C SER A 120 -4.65 1.12 -3.22
N ALA A 121 -5.14 2.29 -2.81
CA ALA A 121 -6.51 2.42 -2.32
C ALA A 121 -7.54 1.82 -3.30
N VAL A 122 -7.32 1.99 -4.61
CA VAL A 122 -8.18 1.43 -5.66
C VAL A 122 -8.15 -0.10 -5.64
N ASP A 123 -6.96 -0.70 -5.55
CA ASP A 123 -6.82 -2.17 -5.50
C ASP A 123 -7.46 -2.74 -4.24
N LEU A 124 -7.30 -2.08 -3.09
CA LEU A 124 -7.92 -2.47 -1.83
C LEU A 124 -9.45 -2.36 -1.89
N THR A 125 -9.98 -1.28 -2.49
CA THR A 125 -11.42 -1.14 -2.72
C THR A 125 -11.94 -2.32 -3.54
N TYR A 126 -11.25 -2.68 -4.62
CA TYR A 126 -11.63 -3.84 -5.43
C TYR A 126 -11.58 -5.15 -4.64
N PHE A 127 -10.57 -5.37 -3.81
CA PHE A 127 -10.50 -6.57 -2.97
C PHE A 127 -11.67 -6.64 -1.99
N VAL A 128 -11.96 -5.56 -1.25
CA VAL A 128 -13.09 -5.51 -0.31
C VAL A 128 -14.42 -5.70 -1.02
N SER A 129 -14.63 -5.04 -2.17
CA SER A 129 -15.82 -5.21 -2.99
C SER A 129 -15.96 -6.63 -3.54
N ALA A 130 -14.84 -7.28 -3.91
CA ALA A 130 -14.85 -8.68 -4.34
C ALA A 130 -15.31 -9.60 -3.21
N CYS A 131 -14.75 -9.44 -2.01
CA CYS A 131 -15.13 -10.22 -0.83
C CYS A 131 -16.60 -9.97 -0.45
N TYR A 132 -17.10 -8.75 -0.59
CA TYR A 132 -18.51 -8.44 -0.31
C TYR A 132 -19.47 -9.06 -1.33
N THR A 133 -19.13 -8.99 -2.62
CA THR A 133 -20.03 -9.43 -3.70
C THR A 133 -19.95 -10.93 -4.02
N ARG A 134 -18.82 -11.57 -3.72
CA ARG A 134 -18.57 -13.00 -3.99
C ARG A 134 -18.51 -13.85 -2.73
N GLU A 135 -18.55 -13.21 -1.56
CA GLU A 135 -18.36 -13.82 -0.24
C GLU A 135 -17.00 -14.52 -0.09
N LEU A 136 -16.67 -14.96 1.12
CA LEU A 136 -15.50 -15.79 1.41
C LEU A 136 -16.02 -17.07 2.04
N ASP A 137 -15.53 -18.22 1.56
CA ASP A 137 -15.81 -19.48 2.25
C ASP A 137 -14.95 -19.65 3.52
N ASP A 138 -15.27 -20.65 4.34
CA ASP A 138 -14.59 -20.88 5.62
C ASP A 138 -13.07 -21.07 5.47
N ASN A 139 -12.61 -21.67 4.37
CA ASN A 139 -11.19 -21.87 4.11
C ASN A 139 -10.51 -20.55 3.74
N GLU A 140 -11.17 -19.73 2.92
CA GLU A 140 -10.70 -18.39 2.57
C GLU A 140 -10.65 -17.47 3.80
N VAL A 141 -11.68 -17.51 4.65
CA VAL A 141 -11.73 -16.76 5.91
C VAL A 141 -10.59 -17.19 6.83
N LEU A 142 -10.39 -18.49 7.04
CA LEU A 142 -9.32 -19.00 7.89
C LEU A 142 -7.93 -18.61 7.35
N ALA A 143 -7.73 -18.68 6.04
CA ALA A 143 -6.50 -18.24 5.40
C ALA A 143 -6.26 -16.73 5.59
N LEU A 144 -7.30 -15.91 5.45
CA LEU A 144 -7.21 -14.47 5.64
C LEU A 144 -6.83 -14.11 7.07
N ILE A 145 -7.48 -14.72 8.07
CA ILE A 145 -7.16 -14.54 9.49
C ILE A 145 -5.69 -14.91 9.75
N ASN A 146 -5.26 -16.09 9.31
CA ASN A 146 -3.88 -16.54 9.52
C ASN A 146 -2.85 -15.62 8.88
N ALA A 147 -3.12 -15.12 7.67
CA ALA A 147 -2.25 -14.17 6.99
C ALA A 147 -2.19 -12.82 7.72
N MET A 148 -3.33 -12.30 8.20
CA MET A 148 -3.41 -11.06 8.97
C MET A 148 -2.63 -11.16 10.29
N VAL A 149 -2.73 -12.29 11.00
CA VAL A 149 -1.95 -12.54 12.23
C VAL A 149 -0.45 -12.61 11.93
N ARG A 150 -0.07 -13.29 10.84
CA ARG A 150 1.33 -13.49 10.45
C ARG A 150 2.05 -12.19 10.07
N TYR A 151 1.42 -11.35 9.26
CA TYR A 151 2.03 -10.11 8.77
C TYR A 151 1.69 -8.89 9.61
N GLY A 152 0.78 -9.03 10.58
CA GLY A 152 0.48 -8.02 11.58
C GLY A 152 1.46 -8.01 12.75
N GLY A 153 1.31 -7.00 13.62
CA GLY A 153 2.01 -6.97 14.90
C GLY A 153 1.33 -7.86 15.95
N SER A 154 2.11 -8.54 16.78
CA SER A 154 1.60 -9.34 17.91
C SER A 154 2.11 -8.78 19.23
N LEU A 155 1.24 -8.72 20.24
CA LEU A 155 1.59 -8.27 21.59
C LEU A 155 1.98 -9.45 22.47
N GLY A 156 3.19 -9.41 23.04
CA GLY A 156 3.68 -10.41 23.99
C GLY A 156 3.21 -10.12 25.42
N ILE A 157 1.97 -10.48 25.74
CA ILE A 157 1.36 -10.27 27.07
C ILE A 157 1.77 -11.42 28.00
N LYS A 158 2.50 -11.12 29.08
CA LYS A 158 3.04 -12.09 30.07
C LYS A 158 1.99 -12.52 31.12
N GLN A 159 0.85 -13.02 30.66
CA GLN A 159 -0.25 -13.45 31.51
C GLN A 159 -0.71 -14.84 31.08
N LYS A 160 -1.07 -15.68 32.05
CA LYS A 160 -1.46 -17.09 31.78
C LYS A 160 -2.79 -17.19 31.03
N MET A 161 -3.70 -16.24 31.23
CA MET A 161 -5.01 -16.19 30.60
C MET A 161 -5.26 -14.75 30.12
N ILE A 162 -5.64 -14.63 28.86
CA ILE A 162 -6.02 -13.36 28.23
C ILE A 162 -7.48 -13.52 27.83
N LEU A 163 -8.32 -12.58 28.27
CA LEU A 163 -9.74 -12.53 27.95
C LEU A 163 -9.97 -11.33 27.04
N ASP A 164 -10.79 -11.51 26.01
CA ASP A 164 -11.20 -10.45 25.10
C ASP A 164 -12.72 -10.53 24.89
N LYS A 165 -13.34 -9.38 24.70
CA LYS A 165 -14.75 -9.22 24.35
C LYS A 165 -14.85 -8.31 23.14
N HIS A 166 -15.32 -8.89 22.03
CA HIS A 166 -15.64 -8.14 20.83
C HIS A 166 -17.15 -8.07 20.56
N CYS A 167 -17.58 -7.00 19.88
CA CYS A 167 -18.92 -6.81 19.35
C CYS A 167 -18.78 -6.25 17.93
N ILE A 168 -19.48 -6.87 16.97
CA ILE A 168 -19.45 -6.45 15.56
C ILE A 168 -20.05 -5.06 15.33
N GLY A 169 -20.79 -4.52 16.31
CA GLY A 169 -21.43 -3.21 16.23
C GLY A 169 -22.81 -3.24 15.54
N GLY A 170 -23.18 -2.10 14.94
CA GLY A 170 -24.46 -1.92 14.23
C GLY A 170 -25.62 -1.37 15.07
N VAL A 171 -25.49 -1.34 16.41
CA VAL A 171 -26.51 -0.79 17.31
C VAL A 171 -26.09 0.59 17.82
N ALA A 172 -27.01 1.56 17.73
CA ALA A 172 -26.76 2.93 18.19
C ALA A 172 -26.47 3.00 19.70
N ASN A 173 -25.53 3.85 20.09
CA ASN A 173 -25.12 4.10 21.49
C ASN A 173 -24.67 2.84 22.25
N ASN A 174 -24.07 1.84 21.57
CA ASN A 174 -23.48 0.68 22.24
C ASN A 174 -22.25 1.10 23.07
N ARG A 175 -22.39 1.08 24.40
CA ARG A 175 -21.31 1.34 25.38
C ARG A 175 -20.94 0.10 26.19
N THR A 176 -21.44 -1.08 25.81
CA THR A 176 -21.37 -2.29 26.64
C THR A 176 -19.94 -2.78 26.84
N THR A 177 -19.07 -2.74 25.83
CA THR A 177 -17.69 -3.24 25.95
C THR A 177 -16.83 -2.41 26.93
N MET A 178 -17.21 -1.17 27.24
CA MET A 178 -16.48 -0.32 28.19
C MET A 178 -16.82 -0.58 29.66
N LEU A 179 -17.92 -1.28 29.94
CA LEU A 179 -18.43 -1.58 31.28
C LEU A 179 -17.99 -2.99 31.71
#